data_AF-A0A523VBW2-F1
#
_entry.id   AF-A0A523VBW2-F1
#
_cell.length_a   1.000
_cell.length_b   1.000
_cell.length_c   1.000
_cell.angle_alpha   90.00
_cell.angle_beta   90.00
_cell.angle_gamma   90.00
#
_symmetry.space_group_name_H-M   'P 1'
#
loop_
_entity.id
_entity.type
_entity.pdbx_description
1 polymer ?
#
loop_
_entity_poly.entity_id
_entity_poly.type
_entity_poly.pdbx_seq_one_letter_code
_entity_poly.pdbx_strand_id
1 'polypeptide(L)'
;MASRIVELVEGGLRAVRSGGPSPLDYGDVAILCRGSTSFGAYEDALERAGVPFVTVSGRGFHGRPEIRDLLNALRALADPIDDLSLAGFLRSPAVALSDAALYRLCAERDRRGTALPRGEVLRSEGTPLSAEDAKRAQRAVA
;
A
#
# COMPACT_ATOMS: atom_id res chain seq x y z
N MET A 1 -6.75 27.38 -9.52
CA MET A 1 -6.29 27.33 -8.12
C MET A 1 -4.78 27.20 -8.03
N ALA A 2 -4.16 26.13 -8.54
CA ALA A 2 -2.70 26.00 -8.60
C ALA A 2 -2.00 27.20 -9.27
N SER A 3 -2.55 27.71 -10.39
CA SER A 3 -2.03 28.93 -11.05
C SER A 3 -2.02 30.18 -10.17
N ARG A 4 -2.96 30.29 -9.22
CA ARG A 4 -2.99 31.40 -8.27
C ARG A 4 -1.86 31.27 -7.24
N ILE A 5 -1.48 30.06 -6.86
CA ILE A 5 -0.35 29.84 -5.94
C ILE A 5 0.96 30.24 -6.63
N VAL A 6 1.15 29.82 -7.88
CA VAL A 6 2.31 30.24 -8.70
C VAL A 6 2.39 31.76 -8.78
N GLU A 7 1.28 32.42 -9.12
CA GLU A 7 1.21 33.88 -9.21
C GLU A 7 1.55 34.57 -7.87
N LEU A 8 1.11 34.02 -6.74
CA LEU A 8 1.40 34.60 -5.42
C LEU A 8 2.89 34.47 -5.05
N VAL A 9 3.50 33.32 -5.34
CA VAL A 9 4.91 33.03 -5.02
C VAL A 9 5.85 33.80 -5.96
N GLU A 10 5.56 33.82 -7.26
CA GLU A 10 6.37 34.52 -8.26
C GLU A 10 6.10 36.03 -8.29
N GLY A 11 4.93 36.48 -7.82
CA GLY A 11 4.50 37.88 -7.79
C GLY A 11 5.20 38.76 -6.74
N GLY A 12 6.20 38.24 -6.02
CA GLY A 12 7.02 39.03 -5.09
C GLY A 12 6.34 39.36 -3.77
N LEU A 13 5.31 38.61 -3.39
CA LEU A 13 4.72 38.72 -2.05
C LEU A 13 5.74 38.34 -0.97
N ARG A 14 5.58 38.94 0.20
CA ARG A 14 6.47 38.72 1.35
C ARG A 14 5.69 38.11 2.50
N ALA A 15 6.20 36.99 3.03
CA ALA A 15 5.73 36.39 4.25
C ALA A 15 6.27 37.17 5.45
N VAL A 16 5.41 37.46 6.44
CA VAL A 16 5.82 38.07 7.70
C VAL A 16 6.21 36.97 8.66
N ARG A 17 7.49 36.95 9.06
CA ARG A 17 8.05 35.98 10.01
C ARG A 17 8.65 36.72 11.20
N SER A 18 8.97 35.99 12.29
CA SER A 18 9.55 36.59 13.50
C SER A 18 10.87 37.34 13.27
N GLY A 19 11.61 37.01 12.21
CA GLY A 19 12.84 37.70 11.80
C GLY A 19 12.64 38.87 10.83
N GLY A 20 11.39 39.27 10.56
CA GLY A 20 11.03 40.28 9.57
C GLY A 20 10.48 39.68 8.26
N PRO A 21 10.13 40.53 7.28
CA PRO A 21 9.54 40.08 6.03
C PRO A 21 10.55 39.32 5.15
N SER A 22 10.21 38.13 4.67
CA SER A 22 11.00 37.36 3.69
C SER A 22 10.19 37.11 2.42
N PRO A 23 10.81 36.77 1.28
CA PRO A 23 10.07 36.29 0.12
C PRO A 23 9.14 35.13 0.49
N LEU A 24 7.94 35.11 -0.10
CA LEU A 24 7.00 34.00 0.02
C LEU A 24 7.58 32.77 -0.69
N ASP A 25 7.55 31.62 -0.04
CA ASP A 25 7.92 30.32 -0.63
C ASP A 25 6.69 29.39 -0.68
N TYR A 26 6.74 28.34 -1.49
CA TYR A 26 5.68 27.31 -1.55
C TYR A 26 5.42 26.67 -0.18
N GLY A 27 6.44 26.57 0.67
CA GLY A 27 6.31 26.07 2.05
C GLY A 27 5.47 26.96 2.97
N ASP A 28 5.19 28.22 2.59
CA ASP A 28 4.36 29.14 3.36
C ASP A 28 2.85 29.02 3.00
N VAL A 29 2.51 28.20 2.00
CA VAL A 29 1.13 28.06 1.50
C VAL A 29 0.53 26.74 1.98
N ALA A 30 -0.60 26.81 2.68
CA ALA A 30 -1.37 25.65 3.10
C ALA A 30 -2.75 25.62 2.41
N ILE A 31 -3.13 24.45 1.89
CA ILE A 31 -4.46 24.20 1.32
C ILE A 31 -5.28 23.40 2.34
N LEU A 32 -6.28 24.04 2.93
CA LEU A 32 -7.18 23.39 3.88
C LEU A 32 -8.35 22.75 3.12
N CYS A 33 -8.39 21.41 3.13
CA CYS A 33 -9.48 20.64 2.54
C CYS A 33 -10.45 20.18 3.64
N ARG A 34 -11.74 20.13 3.32
CA ARG A 34 -12.76 19.63 4.26
C ARG A 34 -12.63 18.13 4.54
N GLY A 35 -12.08 17.35 3.61
CA GLY A 35 -11.91 15.90 3.75
C GLY A 35 -10.91 15.33 2.74
N SER A 36 -10.43 14.12 3.02
CA SER A 36 -9.39 13.42 2.24
C SER A 36 -9.84 12.96 0.85
N THR A 37 -11.15 12.97 0.58
CA THR A 37 -11.71 12.69 -0.75
C THR A 37 -11.30 13.75 -1.77
N SER A 38 -11.05 14.99 -1.34
CA SER A 38 -10.67 16.09 -2.22
C SER A 38 -9.18 16.15 -2.57
N PHE A 39 -8.31 15.42 -1.85
CA PHE A 39 -6.86 15.52 -2.02
C PHE A 39 -6.40 15.27 -3.46
N GLY A 40 -6.82 14.18 -4.08
CA GLY A 40 -6.35 13.83 -5.43
C GLY A 40 -6.60 14.92 -6.47
N ALA A 41 -7.75 15.60 -6.43
CA ALA A 41 -8.03 16.69 -7.38
C ALA A 41 -7.08 17.89 -7.21
N TYR A 42 -6.60 18.13 -5.99
CA TYR A 42 -5.59 19.15 -5.70
C TYR A 42 -4.18 18.69 -6.05
N GLU A 43 -3.83 17.44 -5.72
CA GLU A 43 -2.55 16.82 -6.09
C GLU A 43 -2.35 16.89 -7.61
N ASP A 44 -3.34 16.43 -8.39
CA ASP A 44 -3.31 16.46 -9.86
C ASP A 44 -3.20 17.88 -10.43
N ALA A 45 -3.79 18.87 -9.75
CA ALA A 45 -3.73 20.27 -10.18
C ALA A 45 -2.37 20.92 -9.88
N LEU A 46 -1.75 20.58 -8.74
CA LEU A 46 -0.44 21.08 -8.33
C LEU A 46 0.66 20.42 -9.17
N GLU A 47 0.56 19.12 -9.42
CA GLU A 47 1.50 18.37 -10.27
C GLU A 47 1.52 18.93 -11.70
N ARG A 48 0.34 19.14 -12.31
CA ARG A 48 0.24 19.76 -13.65
C ARG A 48 0.80 21.18 -13.72
N ALA A 49 0.81 21.90 -12.59
CA ALA A 49 1.35 23.25 -12.50
C ALA A 49 2.84 23.28 -12.11
N GLY A 50 3.48 22.12 -11.87
CA GLY A 50 4.87 22.04 -11.41
C GLY A 50 5.09 22.59 -10.00
N VAL A 51 4.03 22.70 -9.19
CA VAL A 51 4.12 23.23 -7.82
C VAL A 51 4.54 22.12 -6.87
N PRO A 52 5.64 22.26 -6.11
CA PRO A 52 6.02 21.26 -5.13
C PRO A 52 5.00 21.22 -3.99
N PHE A 53 4.56 20.01 -3.61
CA PHE A 53 3.55 19.84 -2.56
C PHE A 53 3.84 18.60 -1.68
N VAL A 54 3.29 18.63 -0.46
CA VAL A 54 3.28 17.50 0.47
C VAL A 54 1.86 17.32 0.98
N THR A 55 1.30 16.12 0.81
CA THR A 55 -0.01 15.77 1.35
C THR A 55 0.15 14.99 2.65
N VAL A 56 -0.28 15.59 3.77
CA VAL A 56 -0.36 14.89 5.06
C VAL A 56 -1.56 13.94 5.02
N SER A 57 -1.34 12.66 5.31
CA SER A 57 -2.38 11.61 5.26
C SER A 57 -3.00 11.39 3.86
N GLY A 58 -2.21 11.57 2.80
CA GLY A 58 -2.64 11.30 1.42
C GLY A 58 -3.07 9.84 1.19
N ARG A 59 -3.93 9.63 0.18
CA ARG A 59 -4.49 8.30 -0.17
C ARG A 59 -3.44 7.26 -0.58
N GLY A 60 -2.20 7.67 -0.82
CA GLY A 60 -1.13 6.80 -1.30
C GLY A 60 -0.62 5.78 -0.27
N PHE A 61 -0.74 6.02 1.04
CA PHE A 61 -0.14 5.15 2.06
C PHE A 61 -0.63 3.70 1.96
N HIS A 62 -1.95 3.47 1.99
CA HIS A 62 -2.54 2.13 1.87
C HIS A 62 -2.49 1.55 0.44
N GLY A 63 -2.17 2.38 -0.56
CA GLY A 63 -2.00 1.96 -1.94
C GLY A 63 -0.65 1.34 -2.25
N ARG A 64 0.36 1.57 -1.39
CA ARG A 64 1.72 1.05 -1.56
C ARG A 64 1.73 -0.48 -1.53
N PRO A 65 2.42 -1.15 -2.47
CA PRO A 65 2.51 -2.62 -2.48
C PRO A 65 2.95 -3.20 -1.13
N GLU A 66 3.95 -2.61 -0.49
CA GLU A 66 4.50 -3.08 0.79
C GLU A 66 3.48 -2.97 1.93
N ILE A 67 2.67 -1.92 1.94
CA ILE A 67 1.62 -1.73 2.94
C ILE A 67 0.48 -2.73 2.70
N ARG A 68 0.12 -2.98 1.44
CA ARG A 68 -0.89 -3.99 1.08
C ARG A 68 -0.44 -5.39 1.48
N ASP A 69 0.83 -5.72 1.25
CA ASP A 69 1.39 -7.02 1.59
C ASP A 69 1.40 -7.25 3.10
N LEU A 70 1.78 -6.24 3.89
CA LEU A 70 1.70 -6.30 5.35
C LEU A 70 0.26 -6.45 5.85
N LEU A 71 -0.69 -5.71 5.26
CA LEU A 71 -2.11 -5.84 5.61
C LEU A 71 -2.65 -7.24 5.31
N ASN A 72 -2.27 -7.82 4.17
CA ASN A 72 -2.62 -9.20 3.82
C ASN A 72 -2.05 -10.20 4.83
N ALA A 73 -0.80 -10.02 5.27
CA ALA A 73 -0.18 -10.85 6.29
C ALA A 73 -0.94 -10.79 7.63
N LEU A 74 -1.21 -9.57 8.11
CA LEU A 74 -1.91 -9.35 9.37
C LEU A 74 -3.34 -9.89 9.33
N ARG A 75 -4.06 -9.72 8.22
CA ARG A 75 -5.41 -10.27 8.04
C ARG A 75 -5.40 -11.79 8.02
N ALA A 76 -4.46 -12.41 7.30
CA ALA A 76 -4.31 -13.87 7.27
C ALA A 76 -3.97 -14.45 8.66
N LEU A 77 -3.25 -13.70 9.50
CA LEU A 77 -2.97 -14.09 10.89
C LEU A 77 -4.18 -13.90 11.81
N ALA A 78 -4.91 -12.79 11.65
CA ALA A 78 -6.08 -12.48 12.46
C ALA A 78 -7.28 -13.37 12.13
N ASP A 79 -7.45 -13.71 10.85
CA ASP A 79 -8.50 -14.57 10.33
C ASP A 79 -7.91 -15.66 9.40
N PRO A 80 -7.68 -16.87 9.92
CA PRO A 80 -7.16 -17.99 9.14
C PRO A 80 -8.07 -18.47 8.00
N ILE A 81 -9.36 -18.08 7.97
CA ILE A 81 -10.29 -18.43 6.89
C ILE A 81 -10.34 -17.37 5.78
N ASP A 82 -9.65 -16.22 5.93
CA ASP A 82 -9.49 -15.21 4.88
C ASP A 82 -8.49 -15.68 3.80
N ASP A 83 -9.03 -16.45 2.87
CA ASP A 83 -8.31 -17.03 1.74
C ASP A 83 -7.67 -16.01 0.80
N LEU A 84 -8.28 -14.83 0.68
CA LEU A 84 -7.82 -13.80 -0.22
C LEU A 84 -6.60 -13.10 0.37
N SER A 85 -6.66 -12.73 1.65
CA SER A 85 -5.54 -12.14 2.37
C SER A 85 -4.36 -13.11 2.44
N LEU A 86 -4.59 -14.40 2.70
CA LEU A 86 -3.53 -15.39 2.70
C LEU A 86 -2.89 -15.55 1.32
N ALA A 87 -3.69 -15.69 0.26
CA ALA A 87 -3.14 -15.80 -1.10
C ALA A 87 -2.34 -14.54 -1.50
N GLY A 88 -2.82 -13.36 -1.09
CA GLY A 88 -2.11 -12.09 -1.29
C GLY A 88 -0.76 -12.06 -0.58
N PHE A 89 -0.70 -12.51 0.68
CA PHE A 89 0.54 -12.59 1.44
C PHE A 89 1.52 -13.59 0.82
N LEU A 90 1.06 -14.78 0.46
CA LEU A 90 1.90 -15.83 -0.15
C LEU A 90 2.45 -15.44 -1.52
N ARG A 91 1.72 -14.63 -2.29
CA ARG A 91 2.17 -14.08 -3.58
C ARG A 91 3.12 -12.89 -3.44
N SER A 92 3.09 -12.20 -2.29
CA SER A 92 3.91 -11.00 -2.07
C SER A 92 5.41 -11.31 -2.21
N PRO A 93 6.26 -10.31 -2.47
CA PRO A 93 7.71 -10.50 -2.55
C PRO A 93 8.34 -11.13 -1.29
N ALA A 94 7.66 -11.06 -0.13
CA ALA A 94 8.14 -11.66 1.10
C ALA A 94 8.19 -13.20 1.06
N VAL A 95 7.25 -13.83 0.34
CA VAL A 95 7.15 -15.29 0.21
C VAL A 95 7.42 -15.75 -1.23
N ALA A 96 6.90 -15.01 -2.20
CA ALA A 96 7.10 -15.22 -3.64
C ALA A 96 6.70 -16.61 -4.12
N LEU A 97 5.58 -17.16 -3.66
CA LEU A 97 5.02 -18.38 -4.24
C LEU A 97 4.53 -18.14 -5.66
N SER A 98 4.77 -19.11 -6.53
CA SER A 98 4.26 -19.07 -7.90
C SER A 98 2.73 -19.17 -7.95
N ASP A 99 2.11 -18.59 -8.99
CA ASP A 99 0.67 -18.72 -9.21
C ASP A 99 0.25 -20.22 -9.34
N ALA A 100 1.14 -21.06 -9.89
CA ALA A 100 0.95 -22.51 -9.95
C ALA A 100 0.95 -23.16 -8.57
N ALA A 101 1.83 -22.73 -7.66
CA ALA A 101 1.84 -23.19 -6.27
C ALA A 101 0.55 -22.79 -5.53
N LEU A 102 0.10 -21.54 -5.70
CA LEU A 102 -1.16 -21.06 -5.14
C LEU A 102 -2.35 -21.86 -5.65
N TYR A 103 -2.42 -22.13 -6.95
CA TYR A 103 -3.47 -22.96 -7.54
C TYR A 103 -3.50 -24.37 -6.92
N ARG A 104 -2.33 -25.00 -6.76
CA ARG A 104 -2.22 -26.33 -6.15
C ARG A 104 -2.64 -26.34 -4.68
N LEU A 105 -2.31 -25.29 -3.92
CA LEU A 105 -2.78 -25.12 -2.54
C LEU A 105 -4.32 -25.03 -2.48
N CYS A 106 -4.94 -24.28 -3.39
CA CYS A 106 -6.41 -24.22 -3.51
C CYS A 106 -7.00 -25.60 -3.83
N ALA A 107 -6.46 -26.27 -4.85
CA ALA A 107 -6.96 -27.58 -5.30
C ALA A 107 -6.76 -28.70 -4.26
N GLU A 108 -5.74 -28.61 -3.40
CA GLU A 108 -5.52 -29.54 -2.29
C GLU A 108 -6.53 -29.29 -1.16
N ARG A 109 -6.81 -28.03 -0.82
CA ARG A 109 -7.86 -27.68 0.16
C ARG A 109 -9.22 -28.23 -0.28
N ASP A 110 -9.60 -28.02 -1.53
CA ASP A 110 -10.90 -28.48 -2.05
C ASP A 110 -11.02 -30.01 -1.97
N ARG A 111 -9.92 -30.74 -2.20
CA ARG A 111 -9.86 -32.21 -2.05
C ARG A 111 -9.97 -32.68 -0.60
N ARG A 112 -9.40 -31.95 0.36
CA ARG A 112 -9.41 -32.31 1.80
C ARG A 112 -10.65 -31.85 2.56
N GLY A 113 -11.48 -31.01 1.94
CA GLY A 113 -12.67 -30.43 2.53
C GLY A 113 -12.44 -28.99 2.98
N THR A 114 -13.42 -28.12 2.72
CA THR A 114 -13.34 -26.66 2.91
C THR A 114 -13.25 -26.19 4.36
N ALA A 115 -13.34 -27.12 5.33
CA ALA A 115 -13.30 -26.83 6.76
C ALA A 115 -11.89 -26.48 7.29
N LEU A 116 -10.83 -26.73 6.51
CA LEU A 116 -9.47 -26.43 6.91
C LEU A 116 -9.05 -25.02 6.42
N PRO A 117 -8.51 -24.17 7.30
CA PRO A 117 -7.88 -22.92 6.89
C PRO A 117 -6.67 -23.22 6.00
N ARG A 118 -6.49 -22.47 4.91
CA ARG A 118 -5.39 -22.70 3.95
C ARG A 118 -3.99 -22.65 4.60
N GLY A 119 -3.84 -21.92 5.71
CA GLY A 119 -2.61 -21.89 6.50
C GLY A 119 -2.22 -23.23 7.11
N GLU A 120 -3.19 -24.11 7.42
CA GLU A 120 -2.92 -25.48 7.88
C GLU A 120 -2.54 -26.41 6.74
N VAL A 121 -3.08 -26.19 5.53
CA VAL A 121 -2.68 -26.95 4.34
C VAL A 121 -1.20 -26.71 4.03
N LEU A 122 -0.72 -25.48 4.20
CA LEU A 122 0.70 -25.13 4.08
C LEU A 122 1.60 -25.87 5.09
N ARG A 123 1.09 -26.16 6.29
CA ARG A 123 1.81 -26.90 7.34
C ARG A 123 1.70 -28.41 7.19
N SER A 124 0.76 -28.89 6.38
CA SER A 124 0.52 -30.31 6.19
C SER A 124 1.53 -30.94 5.23
N GLU A 125 2.08 -32.08 5.62
CA GLU A 125 2.97 -32.85 4.76
C GLU A 125 2.22 -33.32 3.50
N GLY A 126 2.88 -33.26 2.33
CA GLY A 126 2.35 -33.77 1.06
C GLY A 126 1.68 -32.76 0.13
N THR A 127 1.80 -31.44 0.36
CA THR A 127 1.34 -30.46 -0.63
C THR A 127 2.16 -30.58 -1.93
N PRO A 128 1.54 -30.65 -3.13
CA PRO A 128 2.26 -30.85 -4.40
C PRO A 128 2.98 -29.59 -4.89
N LEU A 129 3.81 -28.97 -4.05
CA LEU A 129 4.63 -27.81 -4.38
C LEU A 129 5.91 -28.24 -5.10
N SER A 130 6.46 -27.34 -5.91
CA SER A 130 7.84 -27.51 -6.40
C SER A 130 8.81 -27.46 -5.22
N ALA A 131 10.02 -28.02 -5.36
CA ALA A 131 11.03 -27.97 -4.30
C ALA A 131 11.41 -26.54 -3.91
N GLU A 132 11.34 -25.60 -4.86
CA GLU A 132 11.61 -24.18 -4.65
C GLU A 132 10.46 -23.50 -3.89
N ASP A 133 9.22 -23.75 -4.29
CA ASP A 133 8.03 -23.22 -3.62
C ASP A 133 7.87 -23.80 -2.21
N ALA A 134 8.22 -25.06 -1.98
CA ALA A 134 8.21 -25.69 -0.66
C ALA A 134 9.18 -25.00 0.31
N LYS A 135 10.39 -24.65 -0.14
CA LYS A 135 11.36 -23.88 0.67
C LYS A 135 10.82 -22.48 1.01
N ARG A 136 10.19 -21.81 0.05
CA ARG A 136 9.58 -20.48 0.24
C ARG A 136 8.42 -20.53 1.23
N ALA A 137 7.54 -21.52 1.10
CA ALA A 137 6.45 -21.79 2.01
C ALA A 137 6.93 -22.04 3.45
N GLN A 138 7.99 -22.83 3.64
CA GLN A 138 8.58 -23.09 4.97
C GLN A 138 9.08 -21.81 5.66
N ARG A 139 9.67 -20.88 4.89
CA ARG A 139 10.14 -19.58 5.42
C ARG A 139 9.00 -18.68 5.89
N ALA A 140 7.79 -18.85 5.35
CA ALA A 140 6.61 -18.08 5.75
C ALA A 140 5.92 -18.63 7.00
N VAL A 141 6.22 -19.88 7.38
CA VAL A 141 5.59 -20.61 8.49
C VAL A 141 6.46 -20.60 9.76
N ALA A 142 7.77 -20.39 9.63
CA ALA A 142 8.74 -20.28 10.72
C ALA A 142 8.63 -18.95 11.46
#